data_AF-A2G874-F1
#
_entry.id   AF-A2G874-F1
#
_cell.length_a   1.000
_cell.length_b   1.000
_cell.length_c   1.000
_cell.angle_alpha   90.00
_cell.angle_beta   90.00
_cell.angle_gamma   90.00
#
_symmetry.space_group_name_H-M   'P 1'
#
loop_
_entity.id
_entity.type
_entity.pdbx_description
1 polymer ?
#
loop_
_entity_poly.entity_id
_entity_poly.type
_entity_poly.pdbx_seq_one_letter_code
_entity_poly.pdbx_strand_id
1 'polypeptide(L)'
;MALVATPHPLLVHDIEKDTVHISDDFKTSIQSLIDTLEIRSKQIYSIQSLSSKFHFHKRRLYDVLNVYESIGICKKLSVDSLLWLGFSNIHPTVNSIAIQNHVFDSDFNMDDLALSDPCITIALLTQRFLLLFTTLNSHSLDIKQCAKYLSMKNDKYKTTLCKLYQITYILESSNIISKSQKPGEVVLSKQYFVEEATEEPSPIDIFSVQSLLNNHETPKTLYTDRRKHFEEETMTERQKYFSFLSNASFLQQLVA
;
A
#
# COMPACT_ATOMS: atom_id res chain seq x y z
N MET A 1 44.22 2.12 63.31
CA MET A 1 43.32 3.27 63.03
C MET A 1 43.48 3.61 61.56
N ALA A 2 42.34 3.85 60.89
CA ALA A 2 42.08 3.60 59.48
C ALA A 2 42.97 4.36 58.47
N LEU A 3 43.39 3.62 57.43
CA LEU A 3 43.94 4.15 56.18
C LEU A 3 42.80 4.78 55.37
N VAL A 4 42.98 6.05 54.99
CA VAL A 4 42.05 6.85 54.19
C VAL A 4 42.05 6.32 52.75
N ALA A 5 40.91 5.77 52.33
CA ALA A 5 40.66 5.38 50.95
C ALA A 5 40.25 6.62 50.13
N THR A 6 41.05 6.95 49.12
CA THR A 6 40.71 7.91 48.06
C THR A 6 39.76 7.23 47.06
N PRO A 7 38.61 7.83 46.68
CA PRO A 7 37.81 7.32 45.59
C PRO A 7 38.35 7.80 44.24
N HIS A 8 38.41 6.86 43.31
CA HIS A 8 38.83 6.98 41.91
C HIS A 8 37.95 7.98 41.11
N PRO A 9 38.47 8.59 40.03
CA PRO A 9 37.74 9.59 39.25
C PRO A 9 36.62 8.97 38.41
N LEU A 10 35.50 9.68 38.39
CA LEU A 10 34.30 9.41 37.62
C LEU A 10 34.62 9.34 36.12
N LEU A 11 34.44 8.17 35.50
CA LEU A 11 34.27 8.05 34.06
C LEU A 11 32.86 8.56 33.72
N VAL A 12 32.82 9.83 33.32
CA VAL A 12 31.79 10.37 32.44
C VAL A 12 31.96 9.66 31.10
N HIS A 13 31.09 8.70 30.81
CA HIS A 13 30.86 8.27 29.44
C HIS A 13 29.44 8.65 29.07
N ASP A 14 29.37 9.71 28.27
CA ASP A 14 28.22 10.11 27.47
C ASP A 14 27.68 8.90 26.71
N ILE A 15 26.46 8.50 27.05
CA ILE A 15 25.62 7.67 26.17
C ILE A 15 24.49 8.61 25.73
N GLU A 16 24.86 9.62 24.93
CA GLU A 16 23.90 10.41 24.17
C GLU A 16 23.49 9.64 22.91
N LYS A 17 22.19 9.33 22.86
CA LYS A 17 21.29 9.40 21.69
C LYS A 17 21.95 9.45 20.29
N ASP A 18 22.22 8.29 19.69
CA ASP A 18 22.64 8.21 18.27
C ASP A 18 21.82 7.22 17.41
N THR A 19 20.58 6.90 17.81
CA THR A 19 19.78 5.89 17.10
C THR A 19 18.57 6.42 16.34
N VAL A 20 18.30 7.73 16.34
CA VAL A 20 17.06 8.31 15.76
C VAL A 20 17.28 9.01 14.41
N HIS A 21 18.50 9.44 14.07
CA HIS A 21 18.69 10.41 12.97
C HIS A 21 18.78 9.82 11.54
N ILE A 22 19.10 8.53 11.37
CA ILE A 22 19.39 7.95 10.05
C ILE A 22 18.12 7.74 9.19
N SER A 23 16.95 7.55 9.83
CA SER A 23 15.71 7.26 9.11
C SER A 23 15.07 8.51 8.48
N ASP A 24 15.34 9.69 9.04
CA ASP A 24 14.76 10.95 8.56
C ASP A 24 15.52 11.52 7.38
N ASP A 25 16.81 11.22 7.23
CA ASP A 25 17.63 11.71 6.11
C ASP A 25 17.08 11.24 4.76
N PHE A 26 16.68 9.97 4.67
CA PHE A 26 16.13 9.41 3.42
C PHE A 26 14.75 9.97 3.09
N LYS A 27 13.86 10.10 4.09
CA LYS A 27 12.54 10.72 3.94
C LYS A 27 12.66 12.19 3.54
N THR A 28 13.53 12.95 4.20
CA THR A 28 13.78 14.38 3.91
C THR A 28 14.34 14.56 2.51
N SER A 29 15.20 13.64 2.06
CA SER A 29 15.72 13.63 0.68
C SER A 29 14.60 13.40 -0.34
N ILE A 30 13.65 12.50 -0.05
CA ILE A 30 12.49 12.25 -0.91
C ILE A 30 11.58 13.50 -0.98
N GLN A 31 11.32 14.14 0.16
CA GLN A 31 10.51 15.36 0.21
C GLN A 31 11.17 16.50 -0.55
N SER A 32 12.47 16.73 -0.33
CA SER A 32 13.24 17.75 -1.06
C SER A 32 13.27 17.51 -2.57
N LEU A 33 13.35 16.24 -2.97
CA LEU A 33 13.26 15.82 -4.38
C LEU A 33 11.89 16.21 -4.94
N ILE A 34 10.81 15.82 -4.26
CA ILE A 34 9.44 16.12 -4.66
C ILE A 34 9.24 17.64 -4.80
N ASP A 35 9.59 18.41 -3.79
CA ASP A 35 9.40 19.87 -3.78
C ASP A 35 10.13 20.53 -4.96
N THR A 36 11.34 20.07 -5.26
CA THR A 36 12.11 20.61 -6.39
C THR A 36 11.53 20.23 -7.74
N LEU A 37 11.05 18.99 -7.90
CA LEU A 37 10.53 18.48 -9.17
C LEU A 37 9.12 19.00 -9.45
N GLU A 38 8.29 19.19 -8.42
CA GLU A 38 6.93 19.68 -8.58
C GLU A 38 6.87 21.16 -9.01
N ILE A 39 7.83 21.98 -8.53
CA ILE A 39 7.98 23.38 -8.98
C ILE A 39 8.23 23.46 -10.50
N ARG A 40 8.84 22.43 -11.09
CA ARG A 40 9.20 22.38 -12.52
C ARG A 40 8.62 21.14 -13.20
N SER A 41 7.30 20.96 -13.08
CA SER A 41 6.60 19.84 -13.71
C SER A 41 6.81 19.77 -15.23
N LYS A 42 6.73 18.55 -15.79
CA LYS A 42 6.91 18.22 -17.22
C LYS A 42 8.32 18.44 -17.78
N GLN A 43 9.33 18.56 -16.92
CA GLN A 43 10.73 18.64 -17.32
C GLN A 43 11.42 17.26 -17.31
N ILE A 44 12.45 17.12 -18.16
CA ILE A 44 13.33 15.96 -18.20
C ILE A 44 14.50 16.17 -17.24
N TYR A 45 14.76 15.18 -16.39
CA TYR A 45 15.86 15.17 -15.43
C TYR A 45 16.79 13.99 -15.66
N SER A 46 18.09 14.22 -15.42
CA SER A 46 19.07 13.13 -15.39
C SER A 46 19.10 12.47 -14.01
N ILE A 47 19.02 11.14 -13.96
CA ILE A 47 19.05 10.38 -12.70
C ILE A 47 20.38 10.60 -11.97
N GLN A 48 21.49 10.67 -12.70
CA GLN A 48 22.80 11.02 -12.15
C GLN A 48 22.81 12.39 -11.48
N SER A 49 22.22 13.40 -12.12
CA SER A 49 22.13 14.75 -11.55
C SER A 49 21.29 14.79 -10.25
N LEU A 50 20.20 14.02 -10.21
CA LEU A 50 19.34 13.93 -9.02
C LEU A 50 20.04 13.18 -7.88
N SER A 51 20.75 12.09 -8.19
CA SER A 51 21.50 11.32 -7.19
C SER A 51 22.56 12.17 -6.49
N SER A 52 23.31 12.99 -7.25
CA SER A 52 24.31 13.90 -6.67
C SER A 52 23.67 15.07 -5.91
N LYS A 53 22.56 15.62 -6.40
CA LYS A 53 21.91 16.80 -5.81
C LYS A 53 21.23 16.53 -4.46
N PHE A 54 20.59 15.36 -4.33
CA PHE A 54 19.84 14.99 -3.12
C PHE A 54 20.55 13.93 -2.28
N HIS A 55 21.83 13.70 -2.55
CA HIS A 55 22.67 12.72 -1.84
C HIS A 55 22.08 11.30 -1.78
N PHE A 56 21.28 10.91 -2.78
CA PHE A 56 20.77 9.55 -2.86
C PHE A 56 21.84 8.56 -3.30
N HIS A 57 21.91 7.42 -2.62
CA HIS A 57 22.50 6.23 -3.23
C HIS A 57 21.71 5.84 -4.49
N LYS A 58 22.39 5.65 -5.63
CA LYS A 58 21.76 5.31 -6.92
C LYS A 58 20.74 4.17 -6.81
N ARG A 59 21.08 3.10 -6.08
CA ARG A 59 20.19 1.94 -5.85
C ARG A 59 18.85 2.35 -5.22
N ARG A 60 18.85 3.28 -4.26
CA ARG A 60 17.65 3.74 -3.55
C ARG A 60 16.82 4.71 -4.37
N LEU A 61 17.47 5.56 -5.17
CA LEU A 61 16.78 6.40 -6.12
C LEU A 61 15.98 5.57 -7.13
N TYR A 62 16.52 4.43 -7.60
CA TYR A 62 15.75 3.52 -8.47
C TYR A 62 14.55 2.88 -7.77
N ASP A 63 14.65 2.54 -6.48
CA ASP A 63 13.47 2.05 -5.74
C ASP A 63 12.35 3.11 -5.75
N VAL A 64 12.68 4.37 -5.45
CA VAL A 64 11.74 5.50 -5.47
C VAL A 64 11.16 5.74 -6.86
N LEU A 65 12.01 5.82 -7.89
CA LEU A 65 11.57 6.06 -9.26
C LEU A 65 10.70 4.93 -9.80
N ASN A 66 10.99 3.67 -9.46
CA ASN A 66 10.15 2.54 -9.88
C ASN A 66 8.76 2.59 -9.23
N VAL A 67 8.66 3.03 -7.96
CA VAL A 67 7.36 3.26 -7.31
C VAL A 67 6.62 4.39 -8.01
N TYR A 68 7.27 5.53 -8.24
CA TYR A 68 6.64 6.69 -8.89
C TYR A 68 6.23 6.43 -10.33
N GLU A 69 7.03 5.69 -11.09
CA GLU A 69 6.70 5.26 -12.44
C GLU A 69 5.46 4.37 -12.47
N SER A 70 5.36 3.44 -11.51
CA SER A 70 4.23 2.51 -11.45
C SER A 70 2.88 3.16 -11.15
N ILE A 71 2.90 4.36 -10.52
CA ILE A 71 1.72 5.17 -10.16
C ILE A 71 1.50 6.31 -11.18
N GLY A 72 2.45 6.52 -12.11
CA GLY A 72 2.34 7.54 -13.15
C GLY A 72 2.79 8.95 -12.74
N ILE A 73 3.53 9.11 -11.63
CA ILE A 73 4.10 10.40 -11.22
C ILE A 73 5.25 10.81 -12.16
N CYS A 74 6.01 9.84 -12.65
CA CYS A 74 7.08 10.06 -13.61
C CYS A 74 7.09 8.97 -14.69
N LYS A 75 7.81 9.21 -15.78
CA LYS A 75 8.02 8.24 -16.85
C LYS A 75 9.50 8.14 -17.19
N LYS A 76 10.05 6.92 -17.23
CA LYS A 76 11.42 6.72 -17.68
C LYS A 76 11.51 6.87 -19.20
N LEU A 77 12.43 7.70 -19.67
CA LEU A 77 12.69 7.90 -21.11
C LEU A 77 13.92 7.15 -21.58
N SER A 78 14.97 7.10 -20.76
CA SER A 78 16.23 6.42 -21.06
C SER A 78 16.85 5.81 -19.80
N VAL A 79 18.03 5.18 -19.91
CA VAL A 79 18.75 4.61 -18.76
C VAL A 79 19.02 5.66 -17.68
N ASP A 80 19.31 6.90 -18.06
CA ASP A 80 19.64 8.00 -17.15
C ASP A 80 18.68 9.20 -17.26
N SER A 81 17.54 9.09 -17.95
CA SER A 81 16.61 10.22 -18.13
C SER A 81 15.20 9.87 -17.69
N LEU A 82 14.58 10.77 -16.93
CA LEU A 82 13.20 10.66 -16.48
C LEU A 82 12.41 11.93 -16.82
N LEU A 83 11.13 11.78 -17.11
CA LEU A 83 10.17 12.87 -17.26
C LEU A 83 9.29 12.93 -16.02
N TRP A 84 9.26 14.06 -15.32
CA TRP A 84 8.36 14.27 -14.18
C TRP A 84 7.00 14.76 -14.67
N LEU A 85 5.92 14.03 -14.40
CA LEU A 85 4.56 14.40 -14.82
C LEU A 85 3.81 15.14 -13.71
N GLY A 86 4.09 14.80 -12.45
CA GLY A 86 3.51 15.41 -11.25
C GLY A 86 2.40 14.55 -10.60
N PHE A 87 1.95 14.95 -9.42
CA PHE A 87 0.97 14.18 -8.62
C PHE A 87 -0.44 14.17 -9.22
N SER A 88 -0.77 15.15 -10.07
CA SER A 88 -2.04 15.20 -10.78
C SER A 88 -2.30 13.97 -11.66
N ASN A 89 -1.25 13.28 -12.11
CA ASN A 89 -1.36 12.13 -12.99
C ASN A 89 -1.61 10.80 -12.25
N ILE A 90 -1.63 10.79 -10.91
CA ILE A 90 -1.86 9.57 -10.11
C ILE A 90 -3.25 9.01 -10.37
N HIS A 91 -4.29 9.84 -10.19
CA HIS A 91 -5.68 9.42 -10.33
C HIS A 91 -6.01 8.82 -11.71
N PRO A 92 -5.71 9.48 -12.86
CA PRO A 92 -5.99 8.90 -14.17
C PRO A 92 -5.21 7.61 -14.42
N THR A 93 -3.98 7.50 -13.91
CA THR A 93 -3.17 6.29 -14.06
C THR A 93 -3.76 5.13 -13.27
N VAL A 94 -4.09 5.33 -11.98
CA VAL A 94 -4.72 4.29 -11.14
C VAL A 94 -6.05 3.85 -11.74
N ASN A 95 -6.89 4.79 -12.22
CA ASN A 95 -8.14 4.44 -12.88
C ASN A 95 -7.92 3.63 -14.16
N SER A 96 -6.95 4.02 -15.00
CA SER A 96 -6.62 3.25 -16.21
C SER A 96 -6.14 1.83 -15.89
N ILE A 97 -5.37 1.65 -14.81
CA ILE A 97 -4.91 0.34 -14.35
C ILE A 97 -6.09 -0.48 -13.83
N ALA A 98 -7.01 0.13 -13.08
CA ALA A 98 -8.22 -0.55 -12.59
C ALA A 98 -9.12 -1.03 -13.73
N ILE A 99 -9.35 -0.18 -14.75
CA ILE A 99 -10.11 -0.54 -15.95
C ILE A 99 -9.41 -1.66 -16.73
N GLN A 100 -8.09 -1.57 -16.93
CA GLN A 100 -7.32 -2.62 -17.60
C GLN A 100 -7.36 -3.97 -16.90
N ASN A 101 -7.50 -3.96 -15.57
CA ASN A 101 -7.62 -5.18 -14.77
C ASN A 101 -9.09 -5.57 -14.55
N HIS A 102 -10.05 -4.92 -15.22
CA HIS A 102 -11.47 -5.25 -15.15
C HIS A 102 -12.04 -5.25 -13.72
N VAL A 103 -11.48 -4.42 -12.82
CA VAL A 103 -11.83 -4.47 -11.38
C VAL A 103 -13.28 -4.05 -11.11
N PHE A 104 -13.85 -3.24 -12.00
CA PHE A 104 -15.24 -2.77 -11.96
C PHE A 104 -16.23 -3.77 -12.57
N ASP A 105 -15.76 -4.81 -13.26
CA ASP A 105 -16.65 -5.79 -13.87
C ASP A 105 -17.16 -6.76 -12.77
N SER A 106 -18.45 -7.12 -12.85
CA SER A 106 -19.08 -8.05 -11.90
C SER A 106 -18.44 -9.44 -11.90
N ASP A 107 -17.85 -9.85 -13.02
CA ASP A 107 -17.21 -11.16 -13.20
C ASP A 107 -15.74 -11.22 -12.74
N PHE A 108 -15.21 -10.12 -12.17
CA PHE A 108 -13.81 -10.07 -11.76
C PHE A 108 -13.49 -11.05 -10.64
N ASN A 109 -12.56 -11.98 -10.91
CA ASN A 109 -12.03 -12.88 -9.91
C ASN A 109 -10.93 -12.20 -9.10
N MET A 110 -11.10 -12.15 -7.78
CA MET A 110 -10.10 -11.53 -6.90
C MET A 110 -8.73 -12.20 -7.03
N ASP A 111 -8.68 -13.50 -7.31
CA ASP A 111 -7.45 -14.29 -7.40
C ASP A 111 -6.52 -13.83 -8.52
N ASP A 112 -7.04 -13.12 -9.53
CA ASP A 112 -6.25 -12.57 -10.63
C ASP A 112 -5.33 -11.44 -10.17
N LEU A 113 -5.61 -10.87 -8.99
CA LEU A 113 -4.73 -9.89 -8.35
C LEU A 113 -3.51 -10.53 -7.68
N ALA A 114 -3.55 -11.83 -7.38
CA ALA A 114 -2.42 -12.52 -6.75
C ALA A 114 -1.24 -12.65 -7.73
N LEU A 115 -0.01 -12.53 -7.21
CA LEU A 115 1.20 -12.57 -8.02
C LEU A 115 1.52 -14.03 -8.39
N SER A 116 1.27 -14.41 -9.64
CA SER A 116 1.68 -15.72 -10.16
C SER A 116 3.16 -15.76 -10.56
N ASP A 117 3.77 -14.61 -10.85
CA ASP A 117 5.12 -14.57 -11.40
C ASP A 117 6.20 -14.89 -10.36
N PRO A 118 7.26 -15.62 -10.76
CA PRO A 118 8.38 -15.91 -9.88
C PRO A 118 9.19 -14.65 -9.53
N CYS A 119 9.11 -13.58 -10.34
CA CYS A 119 9.84 -12.34 -10.13
C CYS A 119 8.95 -11.25 -9.53
N ILE A 120 9.17 -10.91 -8.26
CA ILE A 120 8.43 -9.84 -7.59
C ILE A 120 9.16 -8.51 -7.86
N THR A 121 8.67 -7.70 -8.79
CA THR A 121 9.21 -6.34 -9.04
C THR A 121 8.50 -5.32 -8.17
N ILE A 122 9.21 -4.28 -7.71
CA ILE A 122 8.63 -3.19 -6.88
C ILE A 122 7.48 -2.48 -7.62
N ALA A 123 7.65 -2.22 -8.92
CA ALA A 123 6.63 -1.57 -9.75
C ALA A 123 5.34 -2.40 -9.81
N LEU A 124 5.44 -3.70 -10.15
CA LEU A 124 4.28 -4.60 -10.19
C LEU A 124 3.59 -4.71 -8.83
N LEU A 125 4.39 -4.84 -7.76
CA LEU A 125 3.86 -4.93 -6.41
C LEU A 125 3.13 -3.65 -5.99
N THR A 126 3.63 -2.48 -6.41
CA THR A 126 2.97 -1.19 -6.15
C THR A 126 1.63 -1.09 -6.86
N GLN A 127 1.55 -1.50 -8.14
CA GLN A 127 0.30 -1.51 -8.90
C GLN A 127 -0.72 -2.46 -8.27
N ARG A 128 -0.33 -3.70 -7.98
CA ARG A 128 -1.21 -4.69 -7.34
C ARG A 128 -1.66 -4.25 -5.95
N PHE A 129 -0.78 -3.57 -5.21
CA PHE A 129 -1.11 -3.01 -3.91
C PHE A 129 -2.14 -1.88 -4.01
N LEU A 130 -2.00 -0.95 -4.96
CA LEU A 130 -3.00 0.10 -5.20
C LEU A 130 -4.34 -0.46 -5.69
N LEU A 131 -4.28 -1.45 -6.59
CA LEU A 131 -5.48 -2.17 -7.05
C LEU A 131 -6.24 -2.83 -5.90
N LEU A 132 -5.54 -3.31 -4.86
CA LEU A 132 -6.20 -3.91 -3.70
C LEU A 132 -7.08 -2.89 -2.95
N PHE A 133 -6.67 -1.62 -2.86
CA PHE A 133 -7.50 -0.56 -2.27
C PHE A 133 -8.77 -0.33 -3.11
N THR A 134 -8.67 -0.35 -4.44
CA THR A 134 -9.81 -0.18 -5.34
C THR A 134 -10.73 -1.40 -5.34
N THR A 135 -10.18 -2.62 -5.37
CA THR A 135 -10.95 -3.87 -5.39
C THR A 135 -11.74 -4.09 -4.11
N LEU A 136 -11.17 -3.74 -2.96
CA LEU A 136 -11.83 -3.86 -1.66
C LEU A 136 -12.67 -2.62 -1.31
N ASN A 137 -12.58 -1.56 -2.12
CA ASN A 137 -13.15 -0.25 -1.86
C ASN A 137 -12.92 0.21 -0.39
N SER A 138 -11.71 0.01 0.12
CA SER A 138 -11.33 0.33 1.50
C SER A 138 -10.18 1.32 1.49
N HIS A 139 -10.26 2.35 2.34
CA HIS A 139 -9.17 3.33 2.46
C HIS A 139 -8.05 2.85 3.40
N SER A 140 -8.30 1.85 4.25
CA SER A 140 -7.29 1.28 5.15
C SER A 140 -7.06 -0.20 4.90
N LEU A 141 -5.79 -0.61 4.93
CA LEU A 141 -5.36 -1.99 4.75
C LEU A 141 -4.17 -2.34 5.65
N ASP A 142 -4.09 -3.59 6.11
CA ASP A 142 -2.91 -4.12 6.81
C ASP A 142 -1.89 -4.65 5.79
N ILE A 143 -0.66 -4.14 5.87
CA ILE A 143 0.46 -4.55 5.02
C ILE A 143 0.69 -6.07 5.08
N LYS A 144 0.51 -6.70 6.25
CA LYS A 144 0.74 -8.16 6.41
C LYS A 144 -0.32 -8.97 5.67
N GLN A 145 -1.58 -8.57 5.77
CA GLN A 145 -2.68 -9.21 5.06
C GLN A 145 -2.51 -9.04 3.55
N CYS A 146 -2.17 -7.83 3.09
CA CYS A 146 -1.87 -7.56 1.69
C CYS A 146 -0.72 -8.43 1.17
N ALA A 147 0.38 -8.53 1.94
CA ALA A 147 1.53 -9.34 1.56
C ALA A 147 1.16 -10.82 1.42
N LYS A 148 0.36 -11.34 2.35
CA LYS A 148 -0.09 -12.73 2.34
C LYS A 148 -0.95 -13.01 1.11
N TYR A 149 -1.96 -12.18 0.88
CA TYR A 149 -2.84 -12.28 -0.28
C TYR A 149 -2.07 -12.25 -1.60
N LEU A 150 -1.22 -11.24 -1.79
CA LEU A 150 -0.44 -11.09 -3.02
C LEU A 150 0.57 -12.21 -3.25
N SER A 151 1.01 -12.89 -2.19
CA SER A 151 1.96 -14.02 -2.28
C SER A 151 1.31 -15.40 -2.36
N MET A 152 -0.02 -15.48 -2.35
CA MET A 152 -0.76 -16.74 -2.24
C MET A 152 -0.38 -17.76 -3.32
N LYS A 153 -0.07 -17.31 -4.54
CA LYS A 153 0.29 -18.18 -5.68
C LYS A 153 1.80 -18.44 -5.83
N ASN A 154 2.67 -17.76 -5.08
CA ASN A 154 4.11 -17.79 -5.30
C ASN A 154 4.96 -18.20 -4.08
N ASP A 155 4.35 -18.44 -2.93
CA ASP A 155 4.99 -18.80 -1.64
C ASP A 155 6.12 -17.86 -1.17
N LYS A 156 6.22 -16.64 -1.74
CA LYS A 156 7.29 -15.66 -1.46
C LYS A 156 6.87 -14.58 -0.48
N TYR A 157 6.07 -14.94 0.52
CA TYR A 157 5.53 -14.03 1.53
C TYR A 157 6.58 -13.08 2.13
N LYS A 158 7.72 -13.58 2.59
CA LYS A 158 8.77 -12.76 3.23
C LYS A 158 9.33 -11.69 2.30
N THR A 159 9.53 -12.02 1.03
CA THR A 159 10.06 -11.08 0.03
C THR A 159 9.02 -10.04 -0.36
N THR A 160 7.76 -10.45 -0.55
CA THR A 160 6.63 -9.54 -0.81
C THR A 160 6.43 -8.58 0.34
N LEU A 161 6.44 -9.07 1.58
CA LEU A 161 6.28 -8.27 2.79
C LEU A 161 7.39 -7.22 2.94
N CYS A 162 8.65 -7.64 2.79
CA CYS A 162 9.79 -6.73 2.87
C CYS A 162 9.72 -5.62 1.81
N LYS A 163 9.32 -5.96 0.58
CA LYS A 163 9.15 -4.98 -0.50
C LYS A 163 7.95 -4.06 -0.28
N LEU A 164 6.83 -4.57 0.25
CA LEU A 164 5.68 -3.74 0.60
C LEU A 164 6.03 -2.70 1.67
N TYR A 165 6.82 -3.06 2.70
CA TYR A 165 7.30 -2.07 3.67
C TYR A 165 8.16 -0.97 3.03
N GLN A 166 8.98 -1.31 2.03
CA GLN A 166 9.76 -0.31 1.31
C GLN A 166 8.86 0.61 0.47
N ILE A 167 7.86 0.04 -0.22
CA ILE A 167 6.88 0.79 -1.00
C ILE A 167 6.08 1.73 -0.10
N THR A 168 5.54 1.24 1.01
CA THR A 168 4.73 2.06 1.92
C THR A 168 5.55 3.17 2.55
N TYR A 169 6.83 2.94 2.87
CA TYR A 169 7.71 4.00 3.35
C TYR A 169 7.94 5.10 2.29
N ILE A 170 8.10 4.74 1.01
CA ILE A 170 8.25 5.72 -0.09
C ILE A 170 6.96 6.52 -0.28
N LEU A 171 5.81 5.84 -0.27
CA LEU A 171 4.49 6.49 -0.41
C LEU A 171 4.12 7.36 0.79
N GLU A 172 4.54 6.97 1.99
CA GLU A 172 4.42 7.79 3.20
C GLU A 172 5.29 9.04 3.12
N SER A 173 6.52 8.90 2.62
CA SER A 173 7.42 10.06 2.41
C SER A 173 6.86 11.06 1.40
N SER A 174 6.00 10.60 0.49
CA SER A 174 5.31 11.39 -0.53
C SER A 174 3.94 11.93 -0.08
N ASN A 175 3.50 11.66 1.15
CA ASN A 175 2.16 11.97 1.65
C ASN A 175 1.01 11.36 0.82
N ILE A 176 1.26 10.28 0.09
CA ILE A 176 0.22 9.53 -0.63
C ILE A 176 -0.52 8.62 0.36
N ILE A 177 0.24 7.98 1.25
CA ILE A 177 -0.25 7.09 2.30
C ILE A 177 0.10 7.65 3.68
N SER A 178 -0.78 7.46 4.65
CA SER A 178 -0.56 7.77 6.07
C SER A 178 -0.56 6.50 6.92
N LYS A 179 0.17 6.50 8.03
CA LYS A 179 0.11 5.42 9.02
C LYS A 179 -1.16 5.55 9.87
N SER A 180 -1.83 4.43 10.12
CA SER A 180 -2.93 4.34 11.08
C SER A 180 -2.38 4.22 12.52
N GLN A 181 -3.28 4.30 13.51
CA GLN A 181 -2.97 4.04 14.92
C GLN A 181 -2.61 2.57 15.18
N LYS A 182 -3.08 1.65 14.32
CA LYS A 182 -2.73 0.23 14.43
C LYS A 182 -1.40 -0.05 13.72
N PRO A 183 -0.48 -0.79 14.35
CA PRO A 183 0.83 -1.08 13.77
C PRO A 183 0.68 -1.98 12.53
N GLY A 184 1.11 -1.48 11.37
CA GLY A 184 1.04 -2.20 10.10
C GLY A 184 -0.17 -1.85 9.23
N GLU A 185 -1.13 -1.08 9.76
CA GLU A 185 -2.24 -0.55 8.98
C GLU A 185 -1.85 0.78 8.31
N VAL A 186 -2.15 0.88 7.02
CA VAL A 186 -1.88 2.04 6.19
C VAL A 186 -3.16 2.57 5.58
N VAL A 187 -3.26 3.89 5.50
CA VAL A 187 -4.43 4.62 5.00
C VAL A 187 -4.06 5.37 3.74
N LEU A 188 -4.75 5.08 2.64
CA LEU A 188 -4.60 5.82 1.39
C LEU A 188 -5.33 7.16 1.47
N SER A 189 -4.69 8.24 1.04
CA SER A 189 -5.30 9.57 1.07
C SER A 189 -6.47 9.64 0.09
N LYS A 190 -7.60 10.23 0.53
CA LYS A 190 -8.85 10.34 -0.25
C LYS A 190 -8.65 10.95 -1.64
N GLN A 191 -7.70 11.88 -1.78
CA GLN A 191 -7.38 12.56 -3.03
C GLN A 191 -6.87 11.64 -4.15
N TYR A 192 -6.36 10.45 -3.80
CA TYR A 192 -5.83 9.47 -4.77
C TYR A 192 -6.67 8.20 -4.84
N PHE A 193 -7.79 8.17 -4.13
CA PHE A 193 -8.66 7.01 -4.10
C PHE A 193 -9.62 7.07 -5.29
N VAL A 194 -9.62 6.00 -6.10
CA VAL A 194 -10.55 5.84 -7.22
C VAL A 194 -11.76 5.10 -6.69
N GLU A 195 -12.82 5.84 -6.39
CA GLU A 195 -14.14 5.26 -6.18
C GLU A 195 -14.74 4.93 -7.55
N GLU A 196 -15.37 3.77 -7.65
CA GLU A 196 -16.39 3.58 -8.67
C GLU A 196 -17.38 4.73 -8.49
N ALA A 197 -17.58 5.52 -9.55
CA ALA A 197 -18.56 6.60 -9.52
C ALA A 197 -19.86 5.96 -9.06
N THR A 198 -20.31 6.35 -7.87
CA THR A 198 -21.66 6.05 -7.44
C THR A 198 -22.54 6.82 -8.41
N GLU A 199 -22.94 6.16 -9.50
CA GLU A 199 -24.16 6.53 -10.16
C GLU A 199 -25.19 6.56 -9.05
N GLU A 200 -25.71 7.75 -8.75
CA GLU A 200 -26.93 7.95 -7.98
C GLU A 200 -27.86 6.79 -8.32
N PRO A 201 -28.37 6.02 -7.33
CA PRO A 201 -29.13 4.83 -7.62
C PRO A 201 -30.22 5.22 -8.62
N SER A 202 -30.06 4.76 -9.87
CA SER A 202 -31.08 4.98 -10.89
C SER A 202 -32.39 4.53 -10.27
N PRO A 203 -33.47 5.33 -10.37
CA PRO A 203 -34.71 5.04 -9.67
C PRO A 203 -35.09 3.58 -9.90
N ILE A 204 -35.12 2.81 -8.82
CA ILE A 204 -35.39 1.38 -8.83
C ILE A 204 -36.62 1.17 -9.70
N ASP A 205 -36.47 0.52 -10.85
CA ASP A 205 -37.61 0.16 -11.66
C ASP A 205 -38.37 -0.94 -10.92
N ILE A 206 -39.39 -0.52 -10.18
CA ILE A 206 -40.20 -1.35 -9.26
C ILE A 206 -40.85 -2.52 -10.01
N PHE A 207 -40.93 -2.44 -11.34
CA PHE A 207 -41.52 -3.45 -12.22
C PHE A 207 -40.49 -4.36 -12.90
N SER A 208 -39.20 -4.21 -12.63
CA SER A 208 -38.20 -5.13 -13.18
C SER A 208 -38.28 -6.50 -12.49
N VAL A 209 -38.15 -7.57 -13.27
CA VAL A 209 -38.13 -8.95 -12.75
C VAL A 209 -37.00 -9.13 -11.72
N GLN A 210 -35.87 -8.43 -11.89
CA GLN A 210 -34.76 -8.41 -10.93
C GLN A 210 -35.15 -7.79 -9.59
N SER A 211 -35.98 -6.74 -9.61
CA SER A 211 -36.51 -6.10 -8.39
C SER A 211 -37.53 -6.94 -7.65
N LEU A 212 -38.33 -7.72 -8.38
CA LEU A 212 -39.28 -8.66 -7.80
C LEU A 212 -38.60 -9.91 -7.22
N LEU A 213 -37.45 -10.29 -7.76
CA LEU A 213 -36.65 -11.43 -7.30
C LEU A 213 -35.69 -11.07 -6.16
N ASN A 214 -35.66 -9.80 -5.69
CA ASN A 214 -34.67 -9.28 -4.75
C ASN A 214 -33.22 -9.62 -5.16
N ASN A 215 -32.97 -9.69 -6.48
CA ASN A 215 -31.69 -10.11 -7.07
C ASN A 215 -30.84 -8.91 -7.48
N HIS A 216 -31.04 -7.75 -6.84
CA HIS A 216 -30.19 -6.60 -7.06
C HIS A 216 -28.85 -6.84 -6.38
N GLU A 217 -27.86 -7.33 -7.13
CA GLU A 217 -26.45 -7.21 -6.74
C GLU A 217 -26.12 -5.72 -6.71
N THR A 218 -26.35 -5.09 -5.57
CA THR A 218 -25.90 -3.71 -5.37
C THR A 218 -24.37 -3.72 -5.39
N PRO A 219 -23.69 -2.70 -5.93
CA PRO A 219 -22.23 -2.62 -5.88
C PRO A 219 -21.69 -2.77 -4.45
N LYS A 220 -22.50 -2.36 -3.44
CA LYS A 220 -22.21 -2.57 -2.01
C LYS A 220 -22.07 -4.05 -1.61
N THR A 221 -22.88 -4.97 -2.15
CA THR A 221 -22.81 -6.41 -1.81
C THR A 221 -21.56 -7.06 -2.41
N LEU A 222 -21.18 -6.66 -3.63
CA LEU A 222 -19.99 -7.18 -4.31
C LEU A 222 -18.69 -6.81 -3.56
N TYR A 223 -18.56 -5.57 -3.07
CA TYR A 223 -17.40 -5.20 -2.26
C TYR A 223 -17.39 -5.87 -0.89
N THR A 224 -18.55 -6.13 -0.27
CA THR A 224 -18.58 -6.86 1.00
C THR A 224 -18.15 -8.31 0.83
N ASP A 225 -18.53 -8.96 -0.27
CA ASP A 225 -18.12 -10.34 -0.54
C ASP A 225 -16.62 -10.43 -0.84
N ARG A 226 -16.07 -9.48 -1.61
CA ARG A 226 -14.63 -9.37 -1.84
C ARG A 226 -13.84 -9.18 -0.54
N ARG A 227 -14.33 -8.33 0.37
CA ARG A 227 -13.71 -8.13 1.70
C ARG A 227 -13.74 -9.40 2.53
N LYS A 228 -14.87 -10.12 2.53
CA LYS A 228 -15.00 -11.38 3.26
C LYS A 228 -14.02 -12.43 2.72
N HIS A 229 -13.93 -12.60 1.41
CA HIS A 229 -12.96 -13.50 0.78
C HIS A 229 -11.52 -13.10 1.11
N PHE A 230 -11.20 -11.80 1.09
CA PHE A 230 -9.87 -11.31 1.47
C PHE A 230 -9.54 -11.62 2.93
N GLU A 231 -10.49 -11.44 3.84
CA GLU A 231 -10.32 -11.79 5.25
C GLU A 231 -10.13 -13.30 5.43
N GLU A 232 -10.96 -14.14 4.79
CA GLU A 232 -10.86 -15.61 4.86
C GLU A 232 -9.49 -16.13 4.40
N GLU A 233 -8.97 -15.61 3.29
CA GLU A 233 -7.65 -16.02 2.77
C GLU A 233 -6.48 -15.47 3.59
N THR A 234 -6.63 -14.28 4.16
CA THR A 234 -5.56 -13.65 4.94
C THR A 234 -5.52 -14.09 6.41
N MET A 235 -6.61 -14.64 6.96
CA MET A 235 -6.65 -15.16 8.33
C MET A 235 -5.61 -16.25 8.58
N THR A 236 -4.94 -16.16 9.73
CA THR A 236 -4.06 -17.22 10.24
C THR A 236 -4.91 -18.44 10.62
N GLU A 237 -4.41 -19.67 10.48
CA GLU A 237 -5.11 -20.90 10.91
C GLU A 237 -5.71 -20.79 12.32
N ARG A 238 -5.00 -20.13 13.24
CA ARG A 238 -5.48 -19.83 14.60
C ARG A 238 -6.70 -18.90 14.60
N GLN A 239 -6.72 -17.88 13.76
CA GLN A 239 -7.84 -16.94 13.62
C GLN A 239 -9.04 -17.61 12.93
N LYS A 240 -8.79 -18.45 11.92
CA LYS A 240 -9.81 -19.30 11.30
C LYS A 240 -10.48 -20.19 12.34
N TYR A 241 -9.68 -20.87 13.17
CA TYR A 241 -10.19 -21.69 14.27
C TYR A 241 -11.02 -20.90 15.29
N PHE A 242 -10.57 -19.71 15.71
CA PHE A 242 -11.36 -18.88 16.62
C PHE A 242 -12.66 -18.34 16.00
N SER A 243 -12.66 -17.98 14.71
CA SER A 243 -13.87 -17.56 14.00
C SER A 243 -14.87 -18.70 13.84
N PHE A 244 -14.37 -19.93 13.58
CA PHE A 244 -15.18 -21.13 13.54
C PHE A 244 -15.81 -21.42 14.90
N LEU A 245 -15.03 -21.29 15.98
CA LEU A 245 -15.53 -21.46 17.35
C LEU A 245 -16.56 -20.39 17.74
N SER A 246 -16.41 -19.13 17.33
CA SER A 246 -17.43 -18.10 17.63
C SER A 246 -18.73 -18.33 16.86
N ASN A 247 -18.65 -18.82 15.62
CA ASN A 247 -19.83 -19.17 14.84
C ASN A 247 -20.50 -20.44 15.38
N ALA A 248 -19.72 -21.41 15.88
CA ALA A 248 -20.22 -22.64 16.48
C ALA A 248 -20.85 -22.40 17.87
N SER A 249 -20.29 -21.50 18.69
CA SER A 249 -20.88 -21.13 19.99
C SER A 249 -22.21 -20.38 19.84
N PHE A 250 -22.37 -19.60 18.76
CA PHE A 250 -23.63 -18.94 18.41
C PHE A 250 -24.72 -19.94 18.00
N LEU A 251 -24.35 -21.02 17.28
CA LEU A 251 -25.29 -22.09 16.92
C LEU A 251 -25.74 -22.93 18.13
N GLN A 252 -24.92 -23.05 19.18
CA GLN A 252 -25.33 -23.70 20.43
C GLN A 252 -26.31 -22.86 21.26
N GLN A 253 -26.36 -21.53 21.08
CA GLN A 253 -27.33 -20.66 21.75
C GLN A 253 -28.68 -20.57 21.04
N LEU A 254 -28.77 -20.94 19.76
CA LEU A 254 -30.02 -20.96 18.99
C LEU A 254 -30.80 -22.28 19.09
N VAL A 255 -30.23 -23.30 19.75
CA VAL A 255 -30.82 -24.64 19.93
C VAL A 255 -31.22 -24.89 21.40
N ALA A 256 -31.08 -23.89 22.28
CA ALA A 256 -31.52 -23.93 23.68
C ALA A 256 -32.72 -23.00 23.90
#